data_AF-A0A0S9F1E1-F1
#
_entry.id   AF-A0A0S9F1E1-F1
#
_cell.length_a   1.000
_cell.length_b   1.000
_cell.length_c   1.000
_cell.angle_alpha   90.00
_cell.angle_beta   90.00
_cell.angle_gamma   90.00
#
_symmetry.space_group_name_H-M   'P 1'
#
loop_
_entity.id
_entity.type
_entity.pdbx_description
1 polymer ?
#
loop_
_entity_poly.entity_id
_entity_poly.type
_entity_poly.pdbx_seq_one_letter_code
_entity_poly.pdbx_strand_id
1 'polypeptide(L)'
;MTAPTTAAMHAALASMVHLPACREWPAEFDAVMADPVRMRLVRLQATFLTRVAAEKAAARSPPKTSDLNKRPPCFDHKRAAAGDRDD
;
A
#
# COMPACT_ATOMS: atom_id res chain seq x y z
N MET A 1 6.97 -12.18 -7.32
CA MET A 1 7.45 -10.86 -6.86
C MET A 1 8.22 -10.22 -8.01
N THR A 2 7.77 -9.07 -8.51
CA THR A 2 8.49 -8.35 -9.58
C THR A 2 9.79 -7.79 -9.02
N ALA A 3 10.90 -7.98 -9.72
CA ALA A 3 12.18 -7.38 -9.32
C ALA A 3 12.08 -5.84 -9.40
N PRO A 4 12.61 -5.09 -8.41
CA PRO A 4 12.59 -3.63 -8.47
C PRO A 4 13.45 -3.15 -9.65
N THR A 5 12.96 -2.15 -10.37
CA THR A 5 13.68 -1.54 -11.50
C THR A 5 14.90 -0.76 -11.01
N THR A 6 15.89 -0.54 -11.89
CA THR A 6 17.10 0.23 -11.56
C THR A 6 16.76 1.64 -11.07
N ALA A 7 15.81 2.32 -11.71
CA ALA A 7 15.33 3.63 -11.27
C ALA A 7 14.76 3.60 -9.85
N ALA A 8 14.01 2.55 -9.48
CA ALA A 8 13.49 2.38 -8.13
C ALA A 8 14.62 2.11 -7.12
N MET A 9 15.70 1.42 -7.52
CA MET A 9 16.88 1.22 -6.67
C MET A 9 17.64 2.53 -6.42
N HIS A 10 17.79 3.41 -7.42
CA HIS A 10 18.38 4.74 -7.22
C HIS A 10 17.55 5.61 -6.28
N ALA A 11 16.23 5.66 -6.47
CA ALA A 11 15.33 6.40 -5.58
C ALA A 11 15.37 5.86 -4.15
N ALA A 12 15.45 4.53 -4.00
CA ALA A 12 15.61 3.90 -2.70
C ALA A 12 16.93 4.28 -2.03
N LEU A 13 18.05 4.22 -2.76
CA LEU A 13 19.35 4.64 -2.24
C LEU A 13 19.31 6.11 -1.80
N ALA A 14 18.77 7.02 -2.62
CA ALA A 14 18.63 8.43 -2.28
C ALA A 14 17.81 8.63 -0.99
N SER A 15 16.76 7.85 -0.76
CA SER A 15 15.98 7.90 0.48
C SER A 15 16.76 7.42 1.72
N MET A 16 17.76 6.56 1.53
CA MET A 16 18.55 5.96 2.60
C MET A 16 19.79 6.77 2.98
N VAL A 17 20.29 7.66 2.10
CA VAL A 17 21.51 8.46 2.33
C VAL A 17 21.45 9.27 3.63
N HIS A 18 20.27 9.67 4.08
CA HIS A 18 20.10 10.44 5.32
C HIS A 18 20.11 9.58 6.60
N LEU A 19 20.08 8.25 6.48
CA LEU A 19 20.03 7.37 7.63
C LEU A 19 21.42 7.23 8.27
N PRO A 20 21.54 7.28 9.62
CA PRO A 20 22.83 7.11 10.29
C PRO A 20 23.56 5.82 9.92
N ALA A 21 22.81 4.72 9.69
CA ALA A 21 23.35 3.43 9.28
C ALA A 21 23.96 3.43 7.86
N CYS A 22 23.65 4.43 7.04
CA CYS A 22 24.16 4.57 5.68
C CYS A 22 25.25 5.65 5.55
N ARG A 23 25.69 6.26 6.66
CA ARG A 23 26.66 7.37 6.64
C ARG A 23 28.00 7.00 6.01
N GLU A 24 28.44 5.76 6.18
CA GLU A 24 29.73 5.25 5.66
C GLU A 24 29.58 4.54 4.31
N TRP A 25 28.40 4.62 3.69
CA TRP A 25 28.18 3.94 2.41
C TRP A 25 28.89 4.70 1.28
N PRO A 26 29.34 3.98 0.23
CA PRO A 26 29.86 4.60 -0.97
C PRO A 26 28.85 5.57 -1.59
N ALA A 27 29.34 6.69 -2.11
CA ALA A 27 28.51 7.64 -2.86
C ALA A 27 28.06 7.07 -4.21
N GLU A 28 28.89 6.22 -4.82
CA GLU A 28 28.65 5.65 -6.14
C GLU A 28 27.70 4.45 -6.08
N PHE A 29 26.68 4.45 -6.94
CA PHE A 29 25.66 3.40 -7.00
C PHE A 29 26.27 2.02 -7.26
N ASP A 30 27.20 1.91 -8.22
CA ASP A 30 27.82 0.65 -8.58
C ASP A 30 28.62 0.04 -7.42
N ALA A 31 29.28 0.88 -6.62
CA ALA A 31 30.01 0.44 -5.44
C ALA A 31 29.08 -0.06 -4.32
N VAL A 32 27.87 0.52 -4.19
CA VAL A 32 26.82 0.01 -3.28
C VAL A 32 26.26 -1.32 -3.79
N MET A 33 26.06 -1.46 -5.11
CA MET A 33 25.52 -2.69 -5.72
C MET A 33 26.53 -3.85 -5.72
N ALA A 34 27.83 -3.57 -5.67
CA ALA A 34 28.88 -4.57 -5.58
C ALA A 34 28.90 -5.32 -4.23
N ASP A 35 28.39 -4.70 -3.16
CA ASP A 35 28.24 -5.33 -1.85
C ASP A 35 26.87 -6.06 -1.78
N PRO A 36 26.85 -7.40 -1.56
CA PRO A 36 25.62 -8.17 -1.59
C PRO A 36 24.63 -7.79 -0.47
N VAL A 37 25.13 -7.35 0.69
CA VAL A 37 24.28 -6.93 1.82
C VAL A 37 23.66 -5.57 1.52
N ARG A 38 24.47 -4.61 1.08
CA ARG A 38 23.99 -3.27 0.74
C ARG A 38 23.01 -3.31 -0.42
N MET A 39 23.32 -4.06 -1.48
CA MET A 39 22.40 -4.32 -2.59
C MET A 39 21.06 -4.88 -2.09
N ARG A 40 21.09 -5.86 -1.18
CA ARG A 40 19.86 -6.47 -0.65
C ARG A 40 19.01 -5.43 0.10
N LEU A 41 19.63 -4.60 0.92
CA LEU A 41 18.94 -3.53 1.65
C LEU A 41 18.30 -2.51 0.71
N VAL A 42 19.01 -2.07 -0.34
CA VAL A 42 18.46 -1.16 -1.36
C VAL A 42 17.26 -1.79 -2.07
N ARG A 43 17.33 -3.09 -2.43
CA ARG A 43 16.21 -3.81 -3.05
C ARG A 43 14.99 -3.91 -2.14
N LEU A 44 15.20 -4.15 -0.84
CA LEU A 44 14.12 -4.18 0.14
C LEU A 44 13.46 -2.80 0.25
N GLN A 45 14.26 -1.74 0.36
CA GLN A 45 13.76 -0.38 0.42
C GLN A 45 13.01 0.02 -0.86
N ALA A 46 13.52 -0.32 -2.04
CA ALA A 46 12.84 -0.07 -3.31
C ALA A 46 11.47 -0.78 -3.38
N THR A 47 11.41 -2.03 -2.89
CA THR A 47 10.16 -2.79 -2.82
C THR A 47 9.18 -2.14 -1.85
N PHE A 48 9.66 -1.69 -0.69
CA PHE A 48 8.86 -0.99 0.32
C PHE A 48 8.26 0.30 -0.23
N LEU A 49 9.09 1.17 -0.82
CA LEU A 49 8.63 2.44 -1.39
C LEU A 49 7.61 2.24 -2.52
N THR A 50 7.80 1.21 -3.35
CA THR A 50 6.83 0.86 -4.41
C THR A 50 5.47 0.47 -3.82
N ARG A 51 5.45 -0.32 -2.74
CA ARG A 51 4.22 -0.70 -2.05
C ARG A 51 3.53 0.50 -1.41
N VAL A 52 4.28 1.36 -0.73
CA VAL A 52 3.75 2.60 -0.13
C VAL A 52 3.16 3.53 -1.20
N ALA A 53 3.81 3.65 -2.36
CA ALA A 53 3.28 4.45 -3.46
C ALA A 53 1.98 3.87 -4.02
N ALA A 54 1.89 2.54 -4.19
CA ALA A 54 0.69 1.85 -4.64
C ALA A 54 -0.47 2.01 -3.64
N GLU A 55 -0.20 1.87 -2.34
CA GLU A 55 -1.18 2.08 -1.28
C GLU A 55 -1.69 3.53 -1.26
N LYS A 56 -0.78 4.51 -1.33
CA LYS A 56 -1.15 5.93 -1.43
C LYS A 56 -1.94 6.26 -2.70
N ALA A 57 -1.73 5.53 -3.80
CA ALA A 57 -2.51 5.68 -5.02
C ALA A 57 -3.92 5.06 -4.86
N ALA A 58 -4.01 3.89 -4.23
CA ALA A 58 -5.29 3.26 -3.90
C ALA A 58 -6.12 4.14 -2.94
N ALA A 59 -5.51 4.74 -1.92
CA ALA A 59 -6.19 5.63 -0.97
C ALA A 59 -6.67 6.96 -1.60
N ARG A 60 -6.00 7.42 -2.68
CA ARG A 60 -6.40 8.62 -3.44
C ARG A 60 -7.48 8.33 -4.49
N SER A 61 -7.75 7.07 -4.77
CA SER A 61 -8.82 6.69 -5.69
C SER A 61 -10.15 6.83 -4.95
N PRO A 62 -11.17 7.51 -5.53
CA PRO A 62 -12.49 7.55 -4.90
C PRO A 62 -12.97 6.12 -4.67
N PRO A 63 -13.65 5.82 -3.53
CA PRO A 63 -14.20 4.49 -3.33
C PRO A 63 -15.05 4.16 -4.55
N LYS A 64 -14.78 3.01 -5.19
CA LYS A 64 -15.68 2.45 -6.19
C LYS A 64 -17.04 2.42 -5.52
N THR A 65 -17.96 3.27 -5.96
CA THR A 65 -19.36 3.20 -5.56
C THR A 65 -19.82 1.80 -5.92
N SER A 66 -19.82 0.91 -4.93
CA SER A 66 -20.50 -0.36 -5.05
C SER A 66 -21.94 0.01 -5.42
N ASP A 67 -22.39 -0.41 -6.60
CA ASP A 67 -23.79 -0.39 -7.00
C ASP A 67 -24.59 -1.30 -6.05
N LEU A 68 -24.77 -0.85 -4.81
CA LEU A 68 -25.71 -1.37 -3.85
C LEU A 68 -27.03 -0.65 -4.07
N ASN A 69 -27.53 -0.76 -5.30
CA ASN A 69 -28.93 -0.50 -5.64
C ASN A 69 -29.77 -1.70 -5.16
N LYS A 70 -29.59 -2.10 -3.90
CA LYS A 70 -30.49 -3.02 -3.20
C LYS A 70 -31.28 -2.19 -2.21
N ARG A 71 -32.35 -1.60 -2.75
CA ARG A 71 -33.51 -1.11 -2.02
C ARG A 71 -33.80 -2.04 -0.83
N PRO A 72 -33.76 -1.58 0.44
CA PRO A 72 -34.19 -2.41 1.54
C PRO A 72 -35.69 -2.73 1.34
N PRO A 73 -36.16 -3.98 1.61
CA PRO A 73 -37.58 -4.22 1.69
C PRO A 73 -38.13 -3.31 2.78
N CYS A 74 -39.19 -2.57 2.46
CA CYS A 74 -39.92 -1.73 3.38
C CYS A 74 -40.47 -2.58 4.53
N PHE A 75 -39.69 -2.70 5.61
CA PHE A 75 -40.20 -3.21 6.87
C PHE A 75 -41.09 -2.14 7.48
N ASP A 76 -42.39 -2.30 7.29
CA ASP A 76 -43.39 -1.49 7.98
C ASP A 76 -43.38 -1.88 9.47
N HIS A 77 -42.63 -1.14 10.26
CA HIS A 77 -42.48 -1.35 11.71
C HIS A 77 -43.79 -1.10 12.47
N LYS A 78 -44.88 -0.65 11.82
CA LYS A 78 -46.16 -0.46 12.51
C LYS A 78 -46.97 -1.75 12.69
N ARG A 79 -46.69 -2.82 11.94
CA ARG A 79 -47.46 -4.07 12.05
C ARG A 79 -47.05 -4.96 13.24
N ALA A 80 -45.80 -4.88 13.69
CA ALA A 80 -45.30 -5.73 14.78
C ALA A 80 -45.76 -5.29 16.19
N ALA A 81 -46.30 -4.07 16.34
CA ALA A 81 -46.78 -3.56 17.62
C ALA A 81 -48.27 -3.89 17.91
N ALA A 82 -49.00 -4.42 16.93
CA ALA A 82 -50.46 -4.65 17.03
C ALA A 82 -50.85 -6.08 17.43
N GLY A 83 -49.89 -6.96 17.76
CA GLY A 83 -50.16 -8.20 18.51
C GLY A 83 -51.16 -9.19 17.90
N ASP A 84 -51.44 -9.13 16.60
CA ASP A 84 -52.43 -10.02 15.96
C ASP A 84 -51.72 -11.24 15.36
N ARG A 85 -51.56 -12.28 16.18
CA ARG A 85 -51.34 -13.65 15.73
C ARG A 85 -52.64 -14.40 15.98
N ASP A 86 -53.45 -14.54 14.94
CA ASP A 86 -54.50 -15.55 14.90
C ASP A 86 -53.91 -16.87 14.39
N ASP A 87 -54.19 -17.93 15.17
CA ASP A 87 -53.89 -19.38 15.06
C ASP A 87 -52.44 -19.88 15.14
#